data_AF-A0AAW1LSQ4-F1
#
_entry.id   AF-A0AAW1LSQ4-F1
#
_cell.length_a   1.000
_cell.length_b   1.000
_cell.length_c   1.000
_cell.angle_alpha   90.00
_cell.angle_beta   90.00
_cell.angle_gamma   90.00
#
_symmetry.space_group_name_H-M   'P 1'
#
loop_
_entity.id
_entity.type
_entity.pdbx_description
1 polymer ?
#
loop_
_entity_poly.entity_id
_entity_poly.type
_entity_poly.pdbx_seq_one_letter_code
_entity_poly.pdbx_strand_id
1 'polypeptide(L)'
;MSDSDENYSETIFSSGIFSSSKEENFPEVRFGNWSVLADPFADKLPRPLQDFTADYDFHPAIDFKECKNSVNCFECFMSPNIVAKLCEWTNKRVNCFECFMSPNIVAKLCEWTNKRAEMYFQQKNTTTVFGLQWKQLEKEELYVFISLDFLTGLVKCPRISDYWSGNILCGGPKVFDKSVMSRNRYLSILKFLRFSPPEAARPRVPITRLGVFMSMLKNNCMTLVDPGPVFAIDEHLMLYKGKLHFRQYIKSKRSQFGINQRQVTFSPIHKIKNKPVSHKDVGKDTFDVSHIPGTENLTISEELWVI
;
A
#
# COMPACT_ATOMS: atom_id res chain seq x y z
N MET A 1 -38.37 -4.02 51.79
CA MET A 1 -39.63 -4.73 51.49
C MET A 1 -39.56 -5.01 50.01
N SER A 2 -38.89 -6.10 49.63
CA SER A 2 -39.32 -7.50 49.77
C SER A 2 -40.21 -7.88 48.59
N ASP A 3 -40.06 -8.99 47.89
CA ASP A 3 -39.08 -10.10 47.79
C ASP A 3 -39.75 -11.04 46.76
N SER A 4 -39.19 -12.23 46.51
CA SER A 4 -39.71 -13.32 45.67
C SER A 4 -39.66 -13.06 44.14
N ASP A 5 -38.96 -13.84 43.32
CA ASP A 5 -38.98 -15.33 43.18
C ASP A 5 -40.40 -15.78 42.77
N GLU A 6 -40.68 -16.63 41.79
CA GLU A 6 -40.05 -17.86 41.28
C GLU A 6 -40.68 -18.12 39.86
N ASN A 7 -40.47 -19.17 39.05
CA ASN A 7 -39.66 -20.40 39.11
C ASN A 7 -39.28 -20.85 37.67
N TYR A 8 -38.55 -21.94 37.56
CA TYR A 8 -38.14 -22.72 36.39
C TYR A 8 -39.28 -23.45 35.65
N SER A 9 -39.01 -23.82 34.39
CA SER A 9 -39.36 -25.16 33.88
C SER A 9 -38.37 -25.63 32.80
N GLU A 10 -37.42 -26.50 33.15
CA GLU A 10 -36.65 -27.28 32.18
C GLU A 10 -37.48 -28.45 31.64
N THR A 11 -37.30 -28.85 30.38
CA THR A 11 -37.60 -30.24 29.97
C THR A 11 -36.74 -30.73 28.80
N ILE A 12 -35.63 -31.38 29.15
CA ILE A 12 -35.09 -32.65 28.62
C ILE A 12 -34.90 -32.84 27.10
N PHE A 13 -33.65 -33.18 26.77
CA PHE A 13 -33.09 -33.76 25.53
C PHE A 13 -33.98 -34.69 24.67
N SER A 14 -33.78 -34.58 23.34
CA SER A 14 -33.71 -35.76 22.46
C SER A 14 -32.68 -35.57 21.35
N SER A 15 -31.72 -36.49 21.23
CA SER A 15 -30.69 -36.53 20.18
C SER A 15 -31.26 -36.91 18.80
N GLY A 16 -30.85 -36.24 17.72
CA GLY A 16 -31.35 -36.55 16.37
C GLY A 16 -30.48 -36.06 15.20
N ILE A 17 -29.51 -36.90 14.81
CA ILE A 17 -29.04 -37.21 13.44
C ILE A 17 -28.75 -36.04 12.46
N PHE A 18 -27.51 -36.07 11.96
CA PHE A 18 -26.97 -35.27 10.86
C PHE A 18 -27.76 -35.51 9.55
N SER A 19 -28.30 -34.45 8.92
CA SER A 19 -28.75 -34.51 7.52
C SER A 19 -28.45 -33.21 6.77
N SER A 20 -27.93 -33.37 5.55
CA SER A 20 -27.55 -32.28 4.64
C SER A 20 -28.76 -31.57 4.02
N SER A 21 -28.49 -30.41 3.40
CA SER A 21 -29.37 -29.65 2.50
C SER A 21 -30.69 -29.09 3.05
N LYS A 22 -30.66 -27.81 3.45
CA LYS A 22 -31.75 -26.85 3.24
C LYS A 22 -31.17 -25.50 2.82
N GLU A 23 -31.77 -24.89 1.80
CA GLU A 23 -31.53 -23.49 1.44
C GLU A 23 -32.12 -22.60 2.54
N GLU A 24 -31.33 -21.67 3.09
CA GLU A 24 -31.81 -20.71 4.08
C GLU A 24 -32.61 -19.60 3.39
N ASN A 25 -33.95 -19.75 3.39
CA ASN A 25 -34.86 -18.69 2.98
C ASN A 25 -34.87 -17.56 4.02
N PHE A 26 -34.16 -16.47 3.74
CA PHE A 26 -34.22 -15.25 4.53
C PHE A 26 -35.55 -14.50 4.30
N PRO A 27 -36.22 -13.98 5.33
CA PRO A 27 -37.50 -13.28 5.18
C PRO A 27 -37.32 -11.91 4.50
N GLU A 28 -37.91 -11.76 3.31
CA GLU A 28 -37.85 -10.52 2.53
C GLU A 28 -38.82 -9.47 3.11
N VAL A 29 -38.31 -8.50 3.88
CA VAL A 29 -39.12 -7.39 4.41
C VAL A 29 -39.26 -6.31 3.34
N ARG A 30 -40.47 -6.16 2.79
CA ARG A 30 -40.78 -5.19 1.73
C ARG A 30 -41.31 -3.87 2.28
N PHE A 31 -40.67 -2.76 1.90
CA PHE A 31 -41.19 -1.41 2.08
C PHE A 31 -41.51 -0.80 0.71
N GLY A 32 -42.76 -1.00 0.25
CA GLY A 32 -43.19 -0.58 -1.09
C GLY A 32 -42.39 -1.28 -2.20
N ASN A 33 -41.91 -0.49 -3.16
CA ASN A 33 -41.25 -0.99 -4.37
C ASN A 33 -39.76 -1.29 -4.19
N TRP A 34 -39.23 -1.25 -2.95
CA TRP A 34 -37.82 -1.45 -2.65
C TRP A 34 -37.61 -2.72 -1.82
N SER A 35 -36.73 -3.60 -2.30
CA SER A 35 -36.21 -4.74 -1.54
C SER A 35 -34.89 -4.36 -0.88
N VAL A 36 -34.85 -4.38 0.45
CA VAL A 36 -33.60 -4.22 1.21
C VAL A 36 -32.93 -5.59 1.30
N LEU A 37 -31.77 -5.74 0.66
CA LEU A 37 -30.86 -6.83 0.99
C LEU A 37 -30.26 -6.51 2.35
N ALA A 38 -30.71 -7.24 3.38
CA ALA A 38 -30.04 -7.22 4.68
C ALA A 38 -28.57 -7.62 4.49
N ASP A 39 -27.66 -6.86 5.09
CA ASP A 39 -26.24 -7.20 5.07
C ASP A 39 -26.05 -8.53 5.83
N PRO A 40 -25.50 -9.61 5.21
CA PRO A 40 -25.27 -10.88 5.88
C PRO A 40 -24.23 -10.80 7.03
N PHE A 41 -23.58 -9.64 7.21
CA PHE A 41 -22.69 -9.33 8.30
C PHE A 41 -23.31 -8.42 9.39
N ALA A 42 -24.52 -7.91 9.19
CA ALA A 42 -25.25 -7.21 10.26
C ALA A 42 -25.69 -8.20 11.36
N ASP A 43 -25.43 -7.84 12.60
CA ASP A 43 -25.93 -8.48 13.83
C ASP A 43 -25.62 -9.98 14.01
N LYS A 44 -24.56 -10.48 13.38
CA LYS A 44 -23.75 -11.50 14.06
C LYS A 44 -23.05 -10.82 15.23
N LEU A 45 -23.73 -10.82 16.38
CA LEU A 45 -23.12 -10.58 17.69
C LEU A 45 -21.72 -11.21 17.70
N PRO A 46 -20.67 -10.51 18.18
CA PRO A 46 -19.36 -11.14 18.30
C PRO A 46 -19.58 -12.43 19.08
N ARG A 47 -19.19 -13.57 18.47
CA ARG A 47 -19.29 -14.88 19.13
C ARG A 47 -18.73 -14.69 20.54
N PRO A 48 -19.42 -15.18 21.60
CA PRO A 48 -18.89 -15.11 22.95
C PRO A 48 -17.42 -15.51 22.90
N LEU A 49 -16.53 -14.65 23.38
CA LEU A 49 -15.11 -14.96 23.43
C LEU A 49 -15.00 -16.22 24.27
N GLN A 50 -14.67 -17.32 23.59
CA GLN A 50 -14.62 -18.65 24.18
C GLN A 50 -13.68 -18.57 25.38
N ASP A 51 -14.16 -18.97 26.56
CA ASP A 51 -13.51 -18.67 27.84
C ASP A 51 -12.01 -19.00 27.79
N PHE A 52 -11.17 -17.96 27.87
CA PHE A 52 -9.71 -18.06 27.87
C PHE A 52 -9.15 -18.71 29.16
N THR A 53 -10.01 -19.31 29.98
CA THR A 53 -9.67 -20.12 31.16
C THR A 53 -9.53 -21.60 30.82
N ALA A 54 -9.85 -22.03 29.60
CA ALA A 54 -9.32 -23.29 29.09
C ALA A 54 -7.79 -23.21 29.03
N ASP A 55 -7.10 -24.28 29.41
CA ASP A 55 -5.69 -24.44 29.03
C ASP A 55 -5.60 -24.20 27.51
N TYR A 56 -4.63 -23.38 27.07
CA TYR A 56 -4.48 -23.09 25.65
C TYR A 56 -4.33 -24.41 24.89
N ASP A 57 -5.34 -24.78 24.11
CA ASP A 57 -5.26 -25.85 23.11
C ASP A 57 -4.28 -25.40 22.03
N PHE A 58 -3.00 -25.56 22.33
CA PHE A 58 -1.94 -25.22 21.41
C PHE A 58 -2.10 -26.06 20.15
N HIS A 59 -1.84 -25.43 18.99
CA HIS A 59 -2.08 -26.05 17.69
C HIS A 59 -1.44 -27.46 17.63
N PRO A 60 -2.21 -28.53 17.33
CA PRO A 60 -1.80 -29.92 17.58
C PRO A 60 -0.60 -30.41 16.74
N ALA A 61 -0.14 -29.59 15.79
CA ALA A 61 1.09 -29.82 15.02
C ALA A 61 2.37 -29.27 15.69
N ILE A 62 2.28 -28.64 16.86
CA ILE A 62 3.45 -28.12 17.60
C ILE A 62 3.69 -28.99 18.83
N ASP A 63 4.68 -29.88 18.76
CA ASP A 63 5.16 -30.58 19.96
C ASP A 63 6.13 -29.67 20.73
N PHE A 64 5.62 -29.04 21.80
CA PHE A 64 6.41 -28.16 22.68
C PHE A 64 7.45 -28.92 23.52
N LYS A 65 7.41 -30.26 23.59
CA LYS A 65 8.43 -31.08 24.25
C LYS A 65 9.63 -31.32 23.33
N GLU A 66 9.41 -31.42 22.02
CA GLU A 66 10.49 -31.50 21.02
C GLU A 66 10.99 -30.13 20.54
N CYS A 67 10.12 -29.12 20.48
CA CYS A 67 10.46 -27.77 20.00
C CYS A 67 11.26 -26.97 21.04
N LYS A 68 12.58 -27.20 21.08
CA LYS A 68 13.54 -26.59 22.03
C LYS A 68 13.65 -25.05 21.98
N ASN A 69 13.07 -24.39 20.98
CA ASN A 69 13.07 -22.93 20.86
C ASN A 69 11.84 -22.44 20.06
N SER A 70 11.57 -21.13 20.10
CA SER A 70 10.44 -20.49 19.40
C SER A 70 10.55 -20.51 17.88
N VAL A 71 11.74 -20.71 17.31
CA VAL A 71 11.96 -20.81 15.85
C VAL A 71 11.47 -22.17 15.37
N ASN A 72 11.81 -23.26 16.06
CA ASN A 72 11.31 -24.60 15.76
C ASN A 72 9.77 -24.65 15.83
N CYS A 73 9.15 -24.05 16.85
CA CYS A 73 7.68 -23.95 16.93
C CYS A 73 7.08 -23.20 15.71
N PHE A 74 7.75 -22.13 15.27
CA PHE A 74 7.33 -21.35 14.10
C PHE A 74 7.52 -22.13 12.79
N GLU A 75 8.60 -22.90 12.64
CA GLU A 75 8.85 -23.76 11.49
C GLU A 75 7.84 -24.93 11.41
N CYS A 76 7.45 -25.53 12.54
CA CYS A 76 6.37 -26.52 12.59
C CYS A 76 5.01 -25.94 12.14
N PHE A 77 4.72 -24.69 12.48
CA PHE A 77 3.52 -23.99 12.00
C PHE A 77 3.64 -23.62 10.51
N MET A 78 4.82 -23.18 10.08
CA MET A 78 5.14 -22.73 8.73
C MET A 78 5.55 -23.90 7.83
N SER A 79 4.63 -24.84 7.62
CA SER A 79 4.86 -25.99 6.71
C SER A 79 5.45 -25.54 5.36
N PRO A 80 6.28 -26.36 4.67
CA PRO A 80 6.89 -25.99 3.40
C PRO A 80 5.89 -25.51 2.34
N ASN A 81 4.65 -26.02 2.36
CA ASN A 81 3.56 -25.59 1.50
C ASN A 81 3.06 -24.16 1.80
N ILE A 82 3.04 -23.75 3.07
CA ILE A 82 2.72 -22.37 3.48
C ILE A 82 3.85 -21.42 3.07
N VAL A 83 5.11 -21.81 3.30
CA VAL A 83 6.28 -21.04 2.87
C VAL A 83 6.28 -20.85 1.34
N ALA A 84 6.04 -21.92 0.58
CA ALA A 84 5.95 -21.84 -0.89
C ALA A 84 4.85 -20.88 -1.36
N LYS A 85 3.64 -20.94 -0.77
CA LYS A 85 2.54 -20.01 -1.08
C LYS A 85 2.86 -18.56 -0.71
N LEU A 86 3.52 -18.33 0.42
CA LEU A 86 3.94 -16.98 0.83
C LEU A 86 5.01 -16.40 -0.11
N CYS A 87 5.95 -17.23 -0.57
CA CYS A 87 6.92 -16.88 -1.61
C CYS A 87 6.20 -16.56 -2.93
N GLU A 88 5.26 -17.40 -3.38
CA GLU A 88 4.45 -17.17 -4.59
C GLU A 88 3.69 -15.83 -4.52
N TRP A 89 2.99 -15.57 -3.41
CA TRP A 89 2.22 -14.34 -3.22
C TRP A 89 3.10 -13.10 -3.12
N THR A 90 4.27 -13.20 -2.49
CA THR A 90 5.25 -12.12 -2.41
C THR A 90 5.85 -11.83 -3.78
N ASN A 91 6.30 -12.86 -4.50
CA ASN A 91 6.83 -12.75 -5.86
C ASN A 91 5.80 -12.15 -6.82
N LYS A 92 4.52 -12.55 -6.71
CA LYS A 92 3.43 -11.95 -7.50
C LYS A 92 3.30 -10.44 -7.25
N ARG A 93 3.42 -9.98 -5.99
CA ARG A 93 3.40 -8.55 -5.65
C ARG A 93 4.63 -7.80 -6.16
N VAL A 94 5.82 -8.42 -6.10
CA VAL A 94 7.05 -7.87 -6.69
C VAL A 94 6.89 -7.71 -8.20
N ASN A 95 6.41 -8.74 -8.90
CA ASN A 95 6.15 -8.67 -10.35
C ASN A 95 5.17 -7.55 -10.70
N CYS A 96 4.07 -7.38 -9.92
CA CYS A 96 3.16 -6.26 -10.10
C CYS A 96 3.84 -4.90 -9.89
N PHE A 97 4.71 -4.76 -8.90
CA PHE A 97 5.50 -3.54 -8.70
C PHE A 97 6.44 -3.27 -9.88
N GLU A 98 7.11 -4.29 -10.42
CA GLU A 98 7.99 -4.17 -11.58
C GLU A 98 7.25 -3.83 -12.88
N CYS A 99 5.94 -4.11 -12.99
CA CYS A 99 5.16 -3.59 -14.12
C CYS A 99 5.14 -2.05 -14.14
N PHE A 100 4.95 -1.41 -12.98
CA PHE A 100 4.97 0.05 -12.86
C PHE A 100 6.40 0.60 -12.82
N MET A 101 7.24 0.03 -11.98
CA MET A 101 8.64 0.43 -11.77
C MET A 101 9.58 -0.52 -12.51
N SER A 102 9.52 -0.49 -13.84
CA SER A 102 10.20 -1.48 -14.66
C SER A 102 11.73 -1.45 -14.54
N PRO A 103 12.43 -2.58 -14.79
CA PRO A 103 13.90 -2.65 -14.70
C PRO A 103 14.63 -1.59 -15.52
N ASN A 104 13.99 -1.09 -16.60
CA ASN A 104 14.49 0.02 -17.42
C ASN A 104 14.42 1.37 -16.68
N ILE A 105 13.34 1.64 -15.93
CA ILE A 105 13.24 2.84 -15.09
C ILE A 105 14.26 2.73 -13.94
N VAL A 106 14.36 1.58 -13.29
CA VAL A 106 15.33 1.34 -12.20
C VAL A 106 16.77 1.57 -12.69
N ALA A 107 17.14 1.02 -13.86
CA ALA A 107 18.43 1.25 -14.48
C ALA A 107 18.71 2.74 -14.73
N LYS A 108 17.71 3.50 -15.20
CA LYS A 108 17.83 4.95 -15.41
C LYS A 108 17.98 5.74 -14.11
N LEU A 109 17.27 5.37 -13.04
CA LEU A 109 17.47 5.96 -11.72
C LEU A 109 18.88 5.70 -11.19
N CYS A 110 19.43 4.49 -11.36
CA CYS A 110 20.83 4.18 -11.01
C CYS A 110 21.80 5.07 -11.80
N GLU A 111 21.68 5.11 -13.13
CA GLU A 111 22.51 5.94 -14.04
C GLU A 111 22.54 7.41 -13.60
N TRP A 112 21.37 8.02 -13.39
CA TRP A 112 21.26 9.45 -13.05
C TRP A 112 21.73 9.76 -11.63
N THR A 113 21.51 8.83 -10.69
CA THR A 113 21.98 8.95 -9.30
C THR A 113 23.50 8.82 -9.21
N ASN A 114 24.09 7.88 -9.94
CA ASN A 114 25.53 7.69 -10.03
C ASN A 114 26.24 8.90 -10.64
N LYS A 115 25.76 9.38 -11.79
CA LYS A 115 26.27 10.60 -12.44
C LYS A 115 26.13 11.83 -11.54
N ARG A 116 25.03 11.95 -10.79
CA ARG A 116 24.83 13.03 -9.82
C ARG A 116 25.85 13.01 -8.68
N ALA A 117 26.21 11.82 -8.20
CA ALA A 117 27.23 11.64 -7.17
C ALA A 117 28.62 11.99 -7.71
N GLU A 118 29.00 11.50 -8.88
CA GLU A 118 30.25 11.83 -9.57
C GLU A 118 30.45 13.36 -9.70
N MET A 119 29.47 14.07 -10.27
CA MET A 119 29.50 15.54 -10.38
C MET A 119 29.66 16.25 -9.03
N TYR A 120 29.12 15.68 -7.93
CA TYR A 120 29.29 16.25 -6.60
C TYR A 120 30.73 16.13 -6.10
N PHE A 121 31.34 14.95 -6.28
CA PHE A 121 32.70 14.69 -5.82
C PHE A 121 33.74 15.51 -6.61
N GLN A 122 33.58 15.58 -7.93
CA GLN A 122 34.36 16.49 -8.79
C GLN A 122 34.25 17.96 -8.32
N GLN A 123 33.02 18.46 -8.09
CA GLN A 123 32.81 19.85 -7.67
C GLN A 123 33.33 20.15 -6.25
N LYS A 124 33.29 19.19 -5.34
CA LYS A 124 33.64 19.38 -3.92
C LYS A 124 35.06 18.97 -3.54
N ASN A 125 35.84 18.45 -4.50
CA ASN A 125 37.17 17.88 -4.27
C ASN A 125 37.22 16.97 -3.03
N THR A 126 36.27 16.05 -2.97
CA THR A 126 36.13 15.07 -1.88
C THR A 126 35.71 13.74 -2.47
N THR A 127 35.88 12.66 -1.73
CA THR A 127 35.51 11.30 -2.14
C THR A 127 34.53 10.64 -1.17
N THR A 128 34.28 11.25 0.00
CA THR A 128 33.39 10.69 1.03
C THR A 128 32.12 11.50 1.26
N VAL A 129 31.05 10.78 1.61
CA VAL A 129 29.77 11.33 2.06
C VAL A 129 29.27 10.46 3.22
N PHE A 130 28.83 11.09 4.32
CA PHE A 130 28.45 10.41 5.56
C PHE A 130 29.51 9.39 6.07
N GLY A 131 30.80 9.70 5.85
CA GLY A 131 31.93 8.84 6.25
C GLY A 131 32.15 7.61 5.35
N LEU A 132 31.45 7.47 4.23
CA LEU A 132 31.63 6.39 3.26
C LEU A 132 32.17 6.91 1.93
N GLN A 133 33.04 6.13 1.30
CA GLN A 133 33.36 6.25 -0.13
C GLN A 133 32.14 5.92 -0.98
N TRP A 134 31.95 6.59 -2.12
CA TRP A 134 30.82 6.29 -3.00
C TRP A 134 31.06 5.02 -3.83
N LYS A 135 30.36 3.94 -3.48
CA LYS A 135 30.12 2.82 -4.39
C LYS A 135 29.08 3.23 -5.44
N GLN A 136 29.31 2.86 -6.71
CA GLN A 136 28.28 2.90 -7.74
C GLN A 136 27.02 2.15 -7.27
N LEU A 137 25.85 2.75 -7.49
CA LEU A 137 24.54 2.19 -7.18
C LEU A 137 24.12 1.21 -8.27
N GLU A 138 23.87 -0.03 -7.86
CA GLU A 138 23.37 -1.13 -8.70
C GLU A 138 21.84 -1.24 -8.59
N LYS A 139 21.19 -2.00 -9.48
CA LYS A 139 19.72 -2.08 -9.53
C LYS A 139 19.16 -2.78 -8.29
N GLU A 140 19.82 -3.87 -7.91
CA GLU A 140 19.53 -4.74 -6.79
C GLU A 140 19.59 -3.93 -5.47
N GLU A 141 20.62 -3.09 -5.32
CA GLU A 141 20.77 -2.19 -4.19
C GLU A 141 19.70 -1.07 -4.18
N LEU A 142 19.29 -0.57 -5.35
CA LEU A 142 18.20 0.40 -5.44
C LEU A 142 16.84 -0.22 -5.08
N TYR A 143 16.56 -1.49 -5.43
CA TYR A 143 15.37 -2.19 -4.95
C TYR A 143 15.36 -2.35 -3.43
N VAL A 144 16.51 -2.67 -2.81
CA VAL A 144 16.64 -2.71 -1.34
C VAL A 144 16.39 -1.32 -0.73
N PHE A 145 16.96 -0.27 -1.31
CA PHE A 145 16.71 1.11 -0.88
C PHE A 145 15.22 1.48 -0.93
N ILE A 146 14.53 1.21 -2.05
CA ILE A 146 13.09 1.49 -2.22
C ILE A 146 12.25 0.68 -1.21
N SER A 147 12.61 -0.59 -0.99
CA SER A 147 11.91 -1.46 -0.03
C SER A 147 12.01 -0.93 1.40
N LEU A 148 13.21 -0.47 1.81
CA LEU A 148 13.40 0.19 3.10
C LEU A 148 12.65 1.52 3.19
N ASP A 149 12.64 2.32 2.11
CA ASP A 149 11.92 3.59 2.06
C ASP A 149 10.40 3.40 2.24
N PHE A 150 9.81 2.41 1.57
CA PHE A 150 8.41 2.00 1.74
C PHE A 150 8.11 1.53 3.17
N LEU A 151 9.03 0.81 3.80
CA LEU A 151 8.91 0.41 5.21
C LEU A 151 8.93 1.61 6.17
N THR A 152 9.68 2.68 5.89
CA THR A 152 9.53 3.95 6.63
C THR A 152 8.18 4.62 6.39
N GLY A 153 7.49 4.27 5.30
CA GLY A 153 6.09 4.62 5.03
C GLY A 153 5.14 4.01 6.06
N LEU A 154 5.32 2.72 6.34
CA LEU A 154 4.47 1.89 7.19
C LEU A 154 4.77 2.03 8.70
N VAL A 155 6.04 1.97 9.08
CA VAL A 155 6.50 2.08 10.47
C VAL A 155 7.21 3.42 10.64
N LYS A 156 6.71 4.29 11.53
CA LYS A 156 7.25 5.63 11.73
C LYS A 156 8.13 5.70 12.97
N CYS A 157 9.45 5.81 12.79
CA CYS A 157 10.37 6.18 13.86
C CYS A 157 10.55 7.71 13.95
N PRO A 158 10.87 8.29 15.14
CA PRO A 158 11.01 9.74 15.32
C PRO A 158 12.12 10.39 14.48
N ARG A 159 13.23 9.68 14.28
CA ARG A 159 14.36 10.12 13.43
C ARG A 159 14.78 9.00 12.49
N ILE A 160 15.34 9.37 11.34
CA ILE A 160 15.89 8.40 10.36
C ILE A 160 17.04 7.55 10.94
N SER A 161 17.73 8.04 11.98
CA SER A 161 18.74 7.28 12.71
C SER A 161 18.17 6.08 13.46
N ASP A 162 16.93 6.19 13.91
CA ASP A 162 16.37 5.31 14.93
C ASP A 162 15.94 3.97 14.31
N TYR A 163 15.66 3.96 13.00
CA TYR A 163 15.45 2.74 12.23
C TYR A 163 16.62 1.75 12.37
N TRP A 164 17.86 2.25 12.35
CA TRP A 164 19.09 1.45 12.52
C TRP A 164 19.60 1.44 13.98
N SER A 165 18.77 1.82 14.95
CA SER A 165 19.12 1.77 16.37
C SER A 165 18.89 0.36 16.92
N GLY A 166 19.89 -0.19 17.61
CA GLY A 166 19.77 -1.46 18.33
C GLY A 166 19.02 -1.36 19.67
N ASN A 167 18.41 -0.21 19.98
CA ASN A 167 17.65 -0.03 21.21
C ASN A 167 16.31 -0.80 21.15
N ILE A 168 16.06 -1.66 22.13
CA ILE A 168 14.86 -2.53 22.17
C ILE A 168 13.55 -1.72 22.26
N LEU A 169 13.58 -0.52 22.85
CA LEU A 169 12.39 0.32 23.10
C LEU A 169 12.08 1.31 21.97
N CYS A 170 13.08 1.71 21.18
CA CYS A 170 12.93 2.77 20.17
C CYS A 170 13.68 2.52 18.85
N GLY A 171 14.22 1.32 18.66
CA GLY A 171 14.77 0.85 17.39
C GLY A 171 13.68 0.57 16.37
N GLY A 172 14.03 0.66 15.09
CA GLY A 172 13.16 0.26 14.00
C GLY A 172 13.00 -1.26 13.86
N PRO A 173 12.19 -1.70 12.89
CA PRO A 173 12.07 -3.12 12.55
C PRO A 173 13.43 -3.73 12.19
N LYS A 174 13.67 -4.99 12.59
CA LYS A 174 14.97 -5.70 12.42
C LYS A 174 15.52 -5.77 10.98
N VAL A 175 14.70 -5.50 9.97
CA VAL A 175 15.10 -5.40 8.55
C VAL A 175 16.00 -4.20 8.26
N PHE A 176 15.98 -3.15 9.10
CA PHE A 176 16.90 -2.02 9.04
C PHE A 176 18.26 -2.36 9.67
N ASP A 177 18.88 -3.43 9.18
CA ASP A 177 20.18 -3.89 9.63
C ASP A 177 21.33 -3.49 8.68
N LYS A 178 22.55 -3.46 9.20
CA LYS A 178 23.76 -3.14 8.43
C LYS A 178 24.05 -4.17 7.32
N SER A 179 23.66 -5.43 7.49
CA SER A 179 23.80 -6.50 6.49
C SER A 179 22.89 -6.30 5.27
N VAL A 180 21.70 -5.72 5.47
CA VAL A 180 20.75 -5.38 4.40
C VAL A 180 21.19 -4.10 3.71
N MET A 181 21.30 -3.00 4.46
CA MET A 181 21.88 -1.74 4.00
C MET A 181 22.24 -0.87 5.20
N SER A 182 23.50 -0.45 5.31
CA SER A 182 23.89 0.46 6.40
C SER A 182 23.19 1.82 6.29
N ARG A 183 22.82 2.41 7.43
CA ARG A 183 22.26 3.78 7.53
C ARG A 183 23.03 4.81 6.69
N ASN A 184 24.36 4.78 6.74
CA ASN A 184 25.18 5.75 6.02
C ASN A 184 25.13 5.52 4.49
N ARG A 185 24.95 4.27 4.01
CA ARG A 185 24.71 3.98 2.59
C ARG A 185 23.32 4.44 2.16
N TYR A 186 22.27 4.13 2.93
CA TYR A 186 20.90 4.62 2.69
C TYR A 186 20.88 6.16 2.57
N LEU A 187 21.47 6.88 3.54
CA LEU A 187 21.57 8.33 3.51
C LEU A 187 22.39 8.85 2.31
N SER A 188 23.43 8.13 1.89
CA SER A 188 24.23 8.50 0.71
C SER A 188 23.42 8.38 -0.59
N ILE A 189 22.64 7.29 -0.74
CA ILE A 189 21.72 7.11 -1.88
C ILE A 189 20.66 8.21 -1.86
N LEU A 190 19.98 8.42 -0.72
CA LEU A 190 18.97 9.46 -0.55
C LEU A 190 19.47 10.87 -0.90
N LYS A 191 20.73 11.19 -0.58
CA LYS A 191 21.35 12.49 -0.91
C LYS A 191 21.59 12.69 -2.41
N PHE A 192 21.82 11.61 -3.17
CA PHE A 192 22.17 11.69 -4.59
C PHE A 192 21.06 11.23 -5.55
N LEU A 193 19.99 10.63 -5.04
CA LEU A 193 18.86 10.12 -5.80
C LEU A 193 18.34 11.13 -6.85
N ARG A 194 18.19 10.68 -8.10
CA ARG A 194 17.69 11.49 -9.22
C ARG A 194 16.66 10.77 -10.08
N PHE A 195 15.71 11.55 -10.57
CA PHE A 195 14.58 11.16 -11.43
C PHE A 195 14.64 11.82 -12.83
N SER A 196 15.80 12.37 -13.19
CA SER A 196 16.09 12.94 -14.52
C SER A 196 17.59 12.87 -14.79
N PRO A 197 18.03 12.91 -16.06
CA PRO A 197 19.42 13.18 -16.41
C PRO A 197 19.88 14.49 -15.74
N PRO A 198 21.12 14.55 -15.21
CA PRO A 198 21.65 15.79 -14.64
C PRO A 198 21.67 16.97 -15.62
N GLU A 199 21.88 16.69 -16.91
CA GLU A 199 21.92 17.69 -17.99
C GLU A 199 20.55 18.31 -18.28
N ALA A 200 19.47 17.54 -18.08
CA ALA A 200 18.11 18.01 -18.32
C ALA A 200 17.64 19.03 -17.27
N ALA A 201 18.20 18.97 -16.05
CA ALA A 201 17.70 19.68 -14.87
C ALA A 201 17.96 21.20 -14.91
N ARG A 202 17.02 21.97 -15.47
CA ARG A 202 17.11 23.43 -15.55
C ARG A 202 16.78 24.12 -14.21
N PRO A 203 17.48 25.21 -13.84
CA PRO A 203 17.07 26.08 -12.75
C PRO A 203 15.65 26.63 -12.99
N ARG A 204 14.85 26.76 -11.93
CA ARG A 204 13.48 27.33 -11.96
C ARG A 204 12.46 26.62 -12.86
N VAL A 205 12.78 25.47 -13.47
CA VAL A 205 11.82 24.66 -14.25
C VAL A 205 11.69 23.26 -13.62
N PRO A 206 10.78 23.07 -12.63
CA PRO A 206 10.67 21.84 -11.84
C PRO A 206 10.47 20.58 -12.66
N ILE A 207 9.63 20.67 -13.69
CA ILE A 207 9.22 19.54 -14.51
C ILE A 207 10.44 18.88 -15.19
N THR A 208 11.54 19.61 -15.43
CA THR A 208 12.78 19.01 -15.95
C THR A 208 13.47 18.00 -15.01
N ARG A 209 13.14 18.02 -13.71
CA ARG A 209 13.77 17.16 -12.68
C ARG A 209 13.01 15.87 -12.37
N LEU A 210 11.74 15.81 -12.78
CA LEU A 210 10.81 14.72 -12.47
C LEU A 210 10.07 14.23 -13.72
N GLY A 211 9.82 15.09 -14.70
CA GLY A 211 8.98 14.82 -15.85
C GLY A 211 9.41 13.61 -16.68
N VAL A 212 10.72 13.38 -16.85
CA VAL A 212 11.19 12.18 -17.56
C VAL A 212 10.74 10.89 -16.85
N PHE A 213 11.05 10.76 -15.56
CA PHE A 213 10.61 9.63 -14.74
C PHE A 213 9.09 9.52 -14.67
N MET A 214 8.39 10.63 -14.45
CA MET A 214 6.93 10.64 -14.33
C MET A 214 6.23 10.28 -15.64
N SER A 215 6.79 10.66 -16.80
CA SER A 215 6.29 10.21 -18.11
C SER A 215 6.53 8.72 -18.34
N MET A 216 7.66 8.16 -17.88
CA MET A 216 7.90 6.71 -17.92
C MET A 216 6.86 5.97 -17.07
N LEU A 217 6.58 6.44 -15.84
CA LEU A 217 5.52 5.88 -15.00
C LEU A 217 4.14 6.02 -15.66
N LYS A 218 3.79 7.21 -16.17
CA LYS A 218 2.50 7.47 -16.84
C LYS A 218 2.28 6.50 -18.01
N ASN A 219 3.30 6.26 -18.84
CA ASN A 219 3.23 5.30 -19.94
C ASN A 219 2.98 3.86 -19.46
N ASN A 220 3.64 3.43 -18.37
CA ASN A 220 3.38 2.12 -17.78
C ASN A 220 1.96 2.05 -17.23
N CYS A 221 1.49 3.05 -16.46
CA CYS A 221 0.11 3.11 -15.97
C CYS A 221 -0.93 3.02 -17.08
N MET A 222 -0.77 3.80 -18.16
CA MET A 222 -1.68 3.80 -19.32
C MET A 222 -1.68 2.47 -20.10
N THR A 223 -0.63 1.65 -19.96
CA THR A 223 -0.55 0.31 -20.58
C THR A 223 -1.13 -0.79 -19.68
N LEU A 224 -1.13 -0.58 -18.35
CA LEU A 224 -1.48 -1.59 -17.35
C LEU A 224 -2.88 -1.44 -16.76
N VAL A 225 -3.44 -0.23 -16.81
CA VAL A 225 -4.71 0.12 -16.15
C VAL A 225 -5.73 0.51 -17.22
N ASP A 226 -6.72 -0.35 -17.42
CA ASP A 226 -7.97 0.04 -18.09
C ASP A 226 -8.77 0.92 -17.10
N PRO A 227 -9.05 2.19 -17.44
CA PRO A 227 -9.82 3.09 -16.58
C PRO A 227 -11.29 2.68 -16.41
N GLY A 228 -11.81 1.85 -17.32
CA GLY A 228 -13.24 1.58 -17.45
C GLY A 228 -14.07 2.79 -17.90
N PRO A 229 -15.40 2.65 -17.99
CA PRO A 229 -16.28 3.69 -18.53
C PRO A 229 -16.55 4.87 -17.58
N VAL A 230 -16.23 4.73 -16.29
CA VAL A 230 -16.54 5.72 -15.25
C VAL A 230 -15.32 6.01 -14.40
N PHE A 231 -14.85 7.25 -14.47
CA PHE A 231 -13.73 7.76 -13.69
C PHE A 231 -14.02 9.16 -13.12
N ALA A 232 -13.34 9.48 -12.03
CA ALA A 232 -13.35 10.80 -11.41
C ALA A 232 -12.00 11.50 -11.62
N ILE A 233 -12.01 12.82 -11.79
CA ILE A 233 -10.80 13.64 -11.74
C ILE A 233 -10.90 14.52 -10.48
N ASP A 234 -9.91 14.45 -9.59
CA ASP A 234 -9.83 15.28 -8.37
C ASP A 234 -8.42 15.88 -8.19
N GLU A 235 -8.34 16.93 -7.37
CA GLU A 235 -7.09 17.60 -6.99
C GLU A 235 -6.58 17.11 -5.64
N HIS A 236 -5.50 16.32 -5.66
CA HIS A 236 -4.79 15.87 -4.48
C HIS A 236 -3.67 16.84 -4.10
N LEU A 237 -3.67 17.28 -2.82
CA LEU A 237 -2.68 18.20 -2.28
C LEU A 237 -1.65 17.46 -1.42
N MET A 238 -0.51 17.12 -2.02
CA MET A 238 0.60 16.48 -1.32
C MET A 238 1.27 17.47 -0.36
N LEU A 239 1.14 17.22 0.96
CA LEU A 239 1.70 18.07 2.02
C LEU A 239 3.22 18.25 1.84
N TYR A 240 3.66 19.50 1.62
CA TYR A 240 5.08 19.82 1.48
C TYR A 240 5.43 21.14 2.16
N LYS A 241 6.19 21.06 3.25
CA LYS A 241 6.57 22.24 4.08
C LYS A 241 7.88 22.92 3.64
N GLY A 242 8.66 22.33 2.73
CA GLY A 242 9.94 22.86 2.28
C GLY A 242 9.84 24.11 1.39
N LYS A 243 11.01 24.66 1.01
CA LYS A 243 11.13 25.81 0.09
C LYS A 243 10.97 25.35 -1.37
N LEU A 244 9.80 25.56 -1.94
CA LEU A 244 9.45 25.16 -3.30
C LEU A 244 8.59 26.27 -3.93
N HIS A 245 8.95 26.72 -5.14
CA HIS A 245 8.33 27.93 -5.72
C HIS A 245 6.93 27.69 -6.30
N PHE A 246 6.58 26.44 -6.61
CA PHE A 246 5.25 26.03 -7.08
C PHE A 246 4.40 25.39 -5.96
N ARG A 247 4.78 25.61 -4.69
CA ARG A 247 3.97 25.20 -3.54
C ARG A 247 2.73 26.08 -3.47
N GLN A 248 1.56 25.46 -3.51
CA GLN A 248 0.27 26.16 -3.45
C GLN A 248 -0.26 26.22 -2.01
N TYR A 249 -1.13 27.20 -1.75
CA TYR A 249 -1.93 27.29 -0.53
C TYR A 249 -3.41 27.11 -0.87
N ILE A 250 -4.05 26.09 -0.30
CA ILE A 250 -5.46 25.78 -0.53
C ILE A 250 -6.18 25.74 0.83
N LYS A 251 -6.84 26.86 1.17
CA LYS A 251 -7.48 27.09 2.49
C LYS A 251 -8.47 25.98 2.90
N SER A 252 -9.14 25.36 1.93
CA SER A 252 -10.17 24.33 2.14
C SER A 252 -9.63 22.92 2.41
N LYS A 253 -8.38 22.60 2.07
CA LYS A 253 -7.80 21.26 2.31
C LYS A 253 -7.12 21.23 3.69
N ARG A 254 -7.25 20.10 4.42
CA ARG A 254 -6.68 19.89 5.78
C ARG A 254 -5.19 20.24 5.87
N SER A 255 -4.42 19.80 4.87
CA SER A 255 -3.03 20.17 4.67
C SER A 255 -2.97 21.42 3.78
N GLN A 256 -3.14 22.61 4.35
CA GLN A 256 -3.33 23.84 3.56
C GLN A 256 -2.16 24.21 2.64
N PHE A 257 -0.94 23.67 2.83
CA PHE A 257 0.23 23.97 2.01
C PHE A 257 0.81 22.70 1.38
N GLY A 258 1.04 22.70 0.07
CA GLY A 258 1.57 21.50 -0.60
C GLY A 258 1.85 21.67 -2.09
N ILE A 259 2.10 20.53 -2.73
CA ILE A 259 2.14 20.40 -4.19
C ILE A 259 0.75 19.92 -4.62
N ASN A 260 0.04 20.73 -5.38
CA ASN A 260 -1.25 20.33 -5.94
C ASN A 260 -1.02 19.47 -7.19
N GLN A 261 -1.77 18.38 -7.33
CA GLN A 261 -1.68 17.42 -8.44
C GLN A 261 -3.09 16.95 -8.80
N ARG A 262 -3.44 16.98 -10.09
CA ARG A 262 -4.66 16.32 -10.56
C ARG A 262 -4.43 14.84 -10.69
N GLN A 263 -5.35 14.06 -10.15
CA GLN A 263 -5.37 12.61 -10.16
C GLN A 263 -6.64 12.10 -10.83
N VAL A 264 -6.50 11.03 -11.63
CA VAL A 264 -7.63 10.28 -12.17
C VAL A 264 -7.84 9.06 -11.30
N THR A 265 -9.04 8.88 -10.75
CA THR A 265 -9.39 7.76 -9.88
C THR A 265 -10.51 6.93 -10.52
N PHE A 266 -10.31 5.62 -10.55
CA PHE A 266 -11.23 4.65 -11.12
C PHE A 266 -12.02 3.95 -10.01
N SER A 267 -13.32 3.75 -10.19
CA SER A 267 -14.14 3.03 -9.19
C SER A 267 -13.96 1.52 -9.34
N PRO A 268 -13.53 0.78 -8.30
CA PRO A 268 -13.37 -0.68 -8.38
C PRO A 268 -14.70 -1.46 -8.53
N ILE A 269 -15.84 -0.77 -8.46
CA ILE A 269 -17.16 -1.35 -8.20
C ILE A 269 -17.77 -2.06 -9.44
N HIS A 270 -17.18 -1.95 -10.62
CA HIS A 270 -17.68 -2.58 -11.86
C HIS A 270 -17.49 -4.11 -11.96
N LYS A 271 -17.27 -4.80 -10.83
CA LYS A 271 -17.43 -6.27 -10.69
C LYS A 271 -18.60 -6.69 -9.79
N ILE A 272 -19.72 -5.97 -9.85
CA ILE A 272 -21.03 -6.51 -9.46
C ILE A 272 -21.97 -6.38 -10.66
N LYS A 273 -22.52 -7.52 -11.12
CA LYS A 273 -23.53 -7.54 -12.18
C LYS A 273 -24.78 -6.77 -11.74
N ASN A 274 -25.31 -5.93 -12.63
CA ASN A 274 -26.70 -5.48 -12.65
C ASN A 274 -27.20 -4.69 -11.41
N LYS A 275 -26.55 -3.58 -11.06
CA LYS A 275 -27.26 -2.45 -10.40
C LYS A 275 -26.90 -1.12 -11.09
N PRO A 276 -27.90 -0.34 -11.57
CA PRO A 276 -27.65 1.02 -12.05
C PRO A 276 -27.36 1.94 -10.86
N VAL A 277 -26.37 2.82 -11.01
CA VAL A 277 -26.06 3.88 -10.03
C VAL A 277 -27.12 4.99 -10.16
N SER A 278 -27.58 5.53 -9.03
CA SER A 278 -28.51 6.66 -9.05
C SER A 278 -27.76 7.96 -9.37
N HIS A 279 -28.35 8.83 -10.20
CA HIS A 279 -27.76 10.12 -10.60
C HIS A 279 -27.46 11.11 -9.45
N LYS A 280 -27.71 10.76 -8.18
CA LYS A 280 -27.45 11.62 -7.02
C LYS A 280 -26.05 11.43 -6.40
N ASP A 281 -25.35 10.34 -6.71
CA ASP A 281 -24.03 10.03 -6.16
C ASP A 281 -22.87 10.48 -7.09
N VAL A 282 -23.23 11.09 -8.21
CA VAL A 282 -22.34 11.61 -9.25
C VAL A 282 -21.85 13.00 -8.81
N GLY A 283 -20.58 13.08 -8.38
CA GLY A 283 -19.92 14.36 -8.10
C GLY A 283 -19.83 15.24 -9.34
N LYS A 284 -19.61 16.55 -9.17
CA LYS A 284 -19.62 17.51 -10.29
C LYS A 284 -18.58 17.24 -11.39
N ASP A 285 -17.57 16.43 -11.10
CA ASP A 285 -16.39 16.18 -11.95
C ASP A 285 -16.22 14.67 -12.31
N THR A 286 -17.28 13.88 -12.21
CA THR A 286 -17.34 12.51 -12.78
C THR A 286 -17.88 12.52 -14.20
N PHE A 287 -17.12 11.96 -15.15
CA PHE A 287 -17.47 11.91 -16.56
C PHE A 287 -17.96 10.51 -16.94
N ASP A 288 -19.16 10.42 -17.49
CA ASP A 288 -19.66 9.24 -18.21
C ASP A 288 -19.38 9.42 -19.70
N VAL A 289 -18.45 8.62 -20.23
CA VAL A 289 -17.99 8.73 -21.62
C VAL A 289 -18.71 7.74 -22.56
N SER A 290 -19.65 6.95 -22.05
CA SER A 290 -20.29 5.84 -22.78
C SER A 290 -21.16 6.28 -23.97
N HIS A 291 -21.38 7.58 -24.17
CA HIS A 291 -22.25 8.15 -25.21
C HIS A 291 -21.53 9.11 -26.18
N ILE A 292 -20.19 9.19 -26.16
CA ILE A 292 -19.41 10.08 -27.05
C ILE A 292 -18.77 9.25 -28.18
N PRO A 293 -19.19 9.40 -29.45
CA PRO A 293 -18.51 8.74 -30.58
C PRO A 293 -17.13 9.35 -30.82
N GLY A 294 -16.08 8.52 -30.89
CA GLY A 294 -14.72 8.94 -31.24
C GLY A 294 -13.69 8.98 -30.10
N THR A 295 -13.91 8.25 -29.00
CA THR A 295 -13.01 8.21 -27.82
C THR A 295 -11.66 7.51 -28.02
N GLU A 296 -11.29 7.14 -29.25
CA GLU A 296 -10.02 6.46 -29.57
C GLU A 296 -8.77 7.34 -29.30
N ASN A 297 -8.93 8.65 -29.12
CA ASN A 297 -7.84 9.60 -28.90
C ASN A 297 -8.09 10.55 -27.71
N LEU A 298 -8.35 10.00 -26.51
CA LEU A 298 -8.29 10.78 -25.27
C LEU A 298 -6.83 11.04 -24.85
N THR A 299 -6.22 12.04 -25.46
CA THR A 299 -4.86 12.50 -25.13
C THR A 299 -4.82 13.11 -23.72
N ILE A 300 -4.51 12.29 -22.71
CA ILE A 300 -4.37 12.72 -21.32
C ILE A 300 -3.28 13.81 -21.25
N SER A 301 -3.70 15.07 -21.02
CA SER A 301 -2.83 16.25 -21.11
C SER A 301 -1.66 16.24 -20.10
N GLU A 302 -0.73 17.18 -20.27
CA GLU A 302 0.49 17.28 -19.48
C GLU A 302 0.27 17.55 -17.97
N GLU A 303 -0.96 17.89 -17.56
CA GLU A 303 -1.30 18.23 -16.16
C GLU A 303 -1.95 17.07 -15.35
N LEU A 304 -2.28 15.95 -16.00
CA LEU A 304 -2.99 14.83 -15.39
C LEU A 304 -2.03 13.68 -15.01
N TRP A 305 -1.96 13.38 -13.71
CA TRP A 305 -1.16 12.29 -13.16
C TRP A 305 -2.05 11.10 -12.80
N VAL A 306 -1.75 9.92 -13.33
CA VAL A 306 -2.34 8.66 -12.85
C VAL A 306 -1.37 8.06 -11.82
N ILE A 307 -1.81 7.96 -10.57
CA ILE A 307 -1.13 7.29 -9.44
C ILE A 307 -2.19 6.53 -8.65
#